data_AF-A0AAV4VBL0-F1
#
_entry.id   AF-A0AAV4VBL0-F1
#
_cell.length_a   1.000
_cell.length_b   1.000
_cell.length_c   1.000
_cell.angle_alpha   90.00
_cell.angle_beta   90.00
_cell.angle_gamma   90.00
#
_symmetry.space_group_name_H-M   'P 1'
#
loop_
_entity.id
_entity.type
_entity.pdbx_description
1 polymer ?
#
loop_
_entity_poly.entity_id
_entity_poly.type
_entity_poly.pdbx_seq_one_letter_code
_entity_poly.pdbx_strand_id
1 'polypeptide(L)'
;MMMWTEQGKHWTFPVDNQRDLAGEENVSFHEHVFLEKHLHGFSKKHNIPHFMELVTVGLSKNPYISVERKIQTINWFRDYFKEKEQLKVIGA
;
A
#
# COMPACT_ATOMS: atom_id res chain seq x y z
N MET A 1 -16.06 -6.88 -36.84
CA MET A 1 -15.95 -7.57 -35.55
C MET A 1 -14.50 -7.86 -35.21
N MET A 2 -13.83 -8.80 -35.89
CA MET A 2 -12.44 -9.21 -35.58
C MET A 2 -11.42 -8.05 -35.55
N MET A 3 -11.37 -7.20 -36.58
CA MET A 3 -10.45 -6.05 -36.61
C MET A 3 -10.61 -5.07 -35.43
N TRP A 4 -11.83 -4.88 -34.92
CA TRP A 4 -12.08 -3.93 -33.83
C TRP A 4 -11.68 -4.53 -32.47
N THR A 5 -11.76 -5.85 -32.34
CA THR A 5 -11.26 -6.59 -31.17
C THR A 5 -9.73 -6.59 -31.14
N GLU A 6 -9.07 -6.80 -32.29
CA GLU A 6 -7.60 -6.69 -32.40
C GLU A 6 -7.09 -5.27 -32.13
N GLN A 7 -7.86 -4.24 -32.51
CA GLN A 7 -7.58 -2.84 -32.19
C GLN A 7 -7.92 -2.44 -30.75
N GLY A 8 -8.47 -3.34 -29.92
CA GLY A 8 -8.88 -3.06 -28.54
C GLY A 8 -10.10 -2.13 -28.39
N LYS A 9 -10.83 -1.85 -29.48
CA LYS A 9 -12.03 -0.98 -29.47
C LYS A 9 -13.29 -1.71 -29.00
N HIS A 10 -13.29 -3.04 -29.07
CA HIS A 10 -14.36 -3.88 -28.54
C HIS A 10 -13.89 -4.68 -27.34
N TRP A 11 -14.86 -5.05 -26.51
CA TRP A 11 -14.66 -5.98 -25.41
C TRP A 11 -14.24 -7.34 -25.97
N THR A 12 -13.39 -8.01 -25.21
CA THR A 12 -13.00 -9.40 -25.47
C THR A 12 -13.92 -10.31 -24.69
N PHE A 13 -14.18 -11.50 -25.27
CA PHE A 13 -15.07 -12.48 -24.67
C PHE A 13 -14.26 -13.76 -24.37
N PRO A 14 -14.52 -14.43 -23.21
CA PRO A 14 -15.44 -14.01 -22.15
C PRO A 14 -14.99 -12.71 -21.46
N VAL A 15 -15.97 -11.94 -20.99
CA VAL A 15 -15.71 -10.63 -20.36
C VAL A 15 -14.98 -10.83 -19.05
N ASP A 16 -13.82 -10.18 -18.90
CA ASP A 16 -13.06 -10.11 -17.67
C ASP A 16 -13.07 -8.67 -17.15
N ASN A 17 -13.59 -8.49 -15.93
CA ASN A 17 -13.66 -7.18 -15.26
C ASN A 17 -12.29 -6.69 -14.78
N GLN A 18 -11.26 -7.55 -14.78
CA GLN A 18 -9.90 -7.22 -14.33
C GLN A 18 -8.93 -6.89 -15.46
N ARG A 19 -9.38 -6.94 -16.72
CA ARG A 19 -8.53 -6.88 -17.92
C ARG A 19 -7.59 -5.67 -18.01
N ASP A 20 -7.97 -4.54 -17.43
CA ASP A 20 -7.20 -3.29 -17.46
C ASP A 20 -6.58 -2.92 -16.09
N LEU A 21 -6.51 -3.86 -15.14
CA LEU A 21 -5.76 -3.64 -13.90
C LEU A 21 -4.25 -3.61 -14.20
N ALA A 22 -3.73 -2.40 -14.38
CA ALA A 22 -2.34 -2.11 -14.70
C ALA A 22 -1.35 -2.63 -13.62
N GLY A 23 -0.91 -3.88 -13.76
CA GLY A 23 0.24 -4.46 -13.03
C GLY A 23 -0.08 -5.14 -11.69
N GLU A 24 -1.23 -4.86 -11.08
CA GLU A 24 -1.67 -5.49 -9.82
C GLU A 24 -2.06 -6.98 -10.00
N GLU A 25 -2.29 -7.43 -11.24
CA GLU A 25 -2.54 -8.84 -11.58
C GLU A 25 -1.40 -9.77 -11.16
N ASN A 26 -0.17 -9.25 -11.11
CA ASN A 26 1.02 -10.02 -10.76
C ASN A 26 1.34 -9.99 -9.26
N VAL A 27 0.58 -9.21 -8.47
CA VAL A 27 0.82 -9.03 -7.05
C VAL A 27 -0.01 -10.05 -6.27
N SER A 28 0.68 -10.85 -5.47
CA SER A 28 0.01 -11.86 -4.64
C SER A 28 -0.64 -11.24 -3.40
N PHE A 29 -1.77 -11.80 -2.97
CA PHE A 29 -2.58 -11.30 -1.86
C PHE A 29 -1.78 -11.06 -0.57
N HIS A 30 -0.76 -11.90 -0.32
CA HIS A 30 0.06 -11.81 0.88
C HIS A 30 0.84 -10.49 0.98
N GLU A 31 1.07 -9.79 -0.14
CA GLU A 31 1.72 -8.48 -0.16
C GLU A 31 0.75 -7.36 0.23
N HIS A 32 -0.55 -7.51 -0.05
CA HIS A 32 -1.57 -6.58 0.41
C HIS A 32 -1.93 -6.78 1.88
N VAL A 33 -1.89 -8.03 2.35
CA VAL A 33 -2.38 -8.41 3.68
C VAL A 33 -1.28 -8.31 4.75
N PHE A 34 -0.10 -8.88 4.50
CA PHE A 34 0.97 -8.98 5.50
C PHE A 34 1.95 -7.80 5.40
N LEU A 35 1.51 -6.64 5.87
CA LEU A 35 2.29 -5.40 5.87
C LEU A 35 3.22 -5.26 7.08
N GLU A 36 3.13 -6.16 8.06
CA GLU A 36 3.92 -6.14 9.30
C GLU A 36 5.43 -6.16 9.03
N LYS A 37 5.85 -6.80 7.94
CA LYS A 37 7.25 -6.79 7.46
C LYS A 37 7.81 -5.39 7.20
N HIS A 38 6.97 -4.39 7.01
CA HIS A 38 7.38 -3.00 6.79
C HIS A 38 7.40 -2.17 8.09
N LEU A 39 6.99 -2.74 9.23
CA LEU A 39 7.01 -2.08 10.54
C LEU A 39 8.36 -2.15 11.25
N HIS A 40 9.39 -2.74 10.63
CA HIS A 40 10.74 -2.69 11.17
C HIS A 40 11.28 -1.23 11.14
N GLY A 41 11.93 -0.82 12.23
CA GLY A 41 12.57 0.50 12.35
C GLY A 41 11.72 1.62 12.95
N PHE A 42 10.50 1.34 13.40
CA PHE A 42 9.76 2.28 14.26
C PHE A 42 10.33 2.26 15.69
N SER A 43 10.35 3.44 16.32
CA SER A 43 10.76 3.57 17.72
C SER A 43 9.82 2.76 18.62
N LYS A 44 10.38 1.95 19.51
CA LYS A 44 9.61 1.21 20.54
C LYS A 44 9.12 2.14 21.67
N LYS A 45 9.46 3.43 21.63
CA LYS A 45 8.99 4.41 22.60
C LYS A 45 7.53 4.74 22.33
N HIS A 46 6.74 4.87 23.39
CA HIS A 46 5.32 5.24 23.36
C HIS A 46 4.42 4.22 22.61
N ASN A 47 3.16 4.60 22.41
CA ASN A 47 2.14 3.80 21.73
C ASN A 47 2.24 3.87 20.19
N ILE A 48 3.42 4.20 19.64
CA ILE A 48 3.65 4.28 18.18
C ILE A 48 3.50 2.91 17.51
N PRO A 49 4.05 1.80 18.04
CA PRO A 49 3.86 0.49 17.45
C PRO A 49 2.38 0.10 17.35
N HIS A 50 1.62 0.33 18.43
CA HIS A 50 0.19 0.03 18.46
C HIS A 50 -0.62 0.88 17.46
N PHE A 51 -0.27 2.16 17.31
CA PHE A 51 -0.85 2.99 16.26
C PHE A 51 -0.55 2.44 14.86
N MET A 52 0.70 2.03 14.62
CA MET A 52 1.10 1.47 13.33
C MET A 52 0.48 0.10 13.02
N GLU A 53 0.20 -0.72 14.04
CA GLU A 53 -0.62 -1.93 13.90
C GLU A 53 -2.03 -1.59 13.37
N LEU A 54 -2.69 -0.57 13.93
CA LEU A 54 -4.00 -0.14 13.44
C LEU A 54 -3.95 0.39 12.00
N VAL A 55 -2.92 1.17 11.66
CA VAL A 55 -2.70 1.67 10.30
C VAL A 55 -2.51 0.50 9.32
N THR A 56 -1.69 -0.49 9.67
CA THR A 56 -1.44 -1.64 8.80
C THR A 56 -2.68 -2.54 8.66
N VAL A 57 -3.48 -2.71 9.71
CA VAL A 57 -4.80 -3.40 9.64
C VAL A 57 -5.78 -2.64 8.74
N GLY A 58 -5.76 -1.30 8.76
CA GLY A 58 -6.57 -0.49 7.85
C GLY A 58 -6.13 -0.62 6.40
N LEU A 59 -4.82 -0.59 6.15
CA LEU A 59 -4.24 -0.75 4.81
C LEU A 59 -4.45 -2.17 4.26
N SER A 60 -4.42 -3.21 5.08
CA SER A 60 -4.62 -4.59 4.64
C SER A 60 -6.05 -4.86 4.14
N LYS A 61 -7.03 -4.16 4.73
CA LYS A 61 -8.44 -4.25 4.35
C LYS A 61 -8.82 -3.37 3.16
N ASN A 62 -7.89 -2.60 2.60
CA ASN A 62 -8.18 -1.68 1.50
C ASN A 62 -7.90 -2.34 0.13
N PRO A 63 -8.94 -2.56 -0.71
CA PRO A 63 -8.79 -3.11 -2.06
C PRO A 63 -8.51 -2.05 -3.14
N TYR A 64 -8.62 -0.76 -2.82
CA TYR A 64 -8.53 0.34 -3.80
C TYR A 64 -7.12 0.93 -3.92
N ILE A 65 -6.16 0.42 -3.14
CA ILE A 65 -4.82 0.98 -3.05
C ILE A 65 -3.79 -0.11 -3.37
N SER A 66 -2.84 0.24 -4.25
CA SER A 66 -1.71 -0.61 -4.63
C SER A 66 -0.77 -0.91 -3.45
N VAL A 67 -0.03 -2.01 -3.53
CA VAL A 67 1.00 -2.33 -2.51
C VAL A 67 2.02 -1.21 -2.37
N GLU A 68 2.45 -0.63 -3.49
CA GLU A 68 3.42 0.46 -3.49
C GLU A 68 2.91 1.65 -2.67
N ARG A 69 1.65 2.05 -2.86
CA ARG A 69 1.05 3.16 -2.13
C ARG A 69 0.88 2.83 -0.63
N LYS A 70 0.59 1.58 -0.27
CA LYS A 70 0.58 1.12 1.14
C LYS A 70 1.96 1.29 1.78
N ILE A 71 3.02 0.87 1.08
CA ILE A 71 4.41 1.00 1.56
C ILE A 71 4.82 2.47 1.68
N GLN A 72 4.49 3.31 0.69
CA GLN A 72 4.73 4.75 0.75
C GLN A 72 4.08 5.39 1.98
N THR A 73 2.85 4.99 2.30
CA THR A 73 2.12 5.47 3.49
C THR A 73 2.85 5.11 4.79
N ILE A 74 3.34 3.87 4.90
CA ILE A 74 4.11 3.42 6.08
C ILE A 74 5.43 4.19 6.19
N ASN A 75 6.14 4.39 5.08
CA ASN A 75 7.39 5.14 5.04
C ASN A 75 7.20 6.60 5.46
N TRP A 76 6.11 7.23 5.00
CA TRP A 76 5.77 8.60 5.41
C TRP A 76 5.61 8.73 6.92
N PHE A 77 4.91 7.79 7.57
CA PHE A 77 4.80 7.78 9.04
C PHE A 77 6.17 7.62 9.71
N ARG A 78 7.04 6.78 9.16
CA ARG A 78 8.39 6.58 9.70
C ARG A 78 9.18 7.90 9.72
N ASP A 79 9.14 8.64 8.61
CA ASP A 79 9.88 9.88 8.48
C ASP A 79 9.26 10.99 9.34
N TYR A 80 7.93 11.05 9.39
CA TYR A 80 7.20 11.96 10.27
C TYR A 80 7.60 11.79 11.75
N PHE A 81 7.60 10.57 12.26
CA PHE A 81 7.95 10.33 13.66
C PHE A 81 9.42 10.64 13.96
N LYS A 82 10.33 10.37 13.01
CA LYS A 82 11.75 10.73 13.15
C LYS A 82 11.94 12.24 13.22
N GLU A 83 11.29 13.00 12.34
CA GLU A 83 11.33 14.46 12.36
C GLU A 83 10.82 15.02 13.69
N LYS A 84 9.69 14.51 14.20
CA LYS A 84 9.11 14.97 15.46
C LYS A 84 9.95 14.59 16.69
N GLU A 85 10.67 13.48 16.67
CA GLU A 85 11.62 13.14 17.75
C GLU A 85 12.82 14.10 17.74
N GLN A 86 13.35 14.44 16.56
CA GLN A 86 14.45 15.41 16.43
C GLN A 86 14.05 16.81 16.92
N LEU A 87 12.85 17.28 16.58
CA LEU A 87 12.35 18.60 17.03
C LEU A 87 12.24 18.70 18.55
N LYS A 88 11.95 17.59 19.26
CA LYS A 88 11.92 17.57 20.73
C LYS A 88 13.30 17.68 21.37
N VAL A 89 14.36 17.25 20.68
CA VAL A 89 15.75 17.33 21.18
C VAL A 89 16.30 18.75 21.06
N ILE A 90 15.80 19.56 20.13
CA ILE A 90 16.27 20.94 19.88
C ILE A 90 15.61 21.96 20.84
N GLY A 91 14.51 21.57 21.50
CA GLY A 91 13.73 22.44 22.39
C GLY A 91 13.98 22.26 23.89
N ALA A 92 15.13 21.72 24.30
CA ALA A 92 15.52 21.54 25.71
C ALA A 92 16.82 22.28 26.04
#